data_AF-A0A941LG02-F1
#
_entry.id   AF-A0A941LG02-F1
#
_cell.length_a   1.000
_cell.length_b   1.000
_cell.length_c   1.000
_cell.angle_alpha   90.00
_cell.angle_beta   90.00
_cell.angle_gamma   90.00
#
_symmetry.space_group_name_H-M   'P 1'
#
loop_
_entity.id
_entity.type
_entity.pdbx_description
1 polymer ?
#
loop_
_entity_poly.entity_id
_entity_poly.type
_entity_poly.pdbx_seq_one_letter_code
_entity_poly.pdbx_strand_id
1 'polypeptide(L)'
;MLKITLSKTNRGTTFVLSGRLAGPWVEELRNCWLEREFGESAPCHVDLREVTFIDEAGTTLLSQMYREGGSIQASGCLTRAIVQNFSSTSAQRHGGAGCR
;
A
#
# COMPACT_ATOMS: atom_id res chain seq x y z
N MET A 1 -7.43 13.40 5.64
CA MET A 1 -6.49 13.38 6.76
C MET A 1 -6.20 11.93 7.08
N LEU A 2 -4.92 11.59 7.18
CA LEU A 2 -4.43 10.25 7.49
C LEU A 2 -3.72 10.31 8.84
N LYS A 3 -3.88 9.26 9.63
CA LYS A 3 -3.07 9.01 10.81
C LYS A 3 -2.16 7.83 10.52
N ILE A 4 -0.85 8.07 10.59
CA ILE A 4 0.18 7.05 10.42
C ILE A 4 0.73 6.72 11.81
N THR A 5 0.56 5.48 12.26
CA THR A 5 1.06 5.02 13.56
C THR A 5 2.09 3.92 13.33
N LEU A 6 3.34 4.16 13.73
CA LEU A 6 4.39 3.14 13.66
C LEU A 6 4.46 2.35 14.97
N SER A 7 4.29 1.03 14.87
CA SER A 7 4.52 0.09 15.95
C SER A 7 5.72 -0.78 15.62
N LYS A 8 6.83 -0.57 16.34
CA LYS A 8 8.00 -1.45 16.23
C LYS A 8 7.82 -2.63 17.18
N THR A 9 7.84 -3.82 16.62
CA THR A 9 7.77 -5.07 17.39
C THR A 9 9.03 -5.88 17.14
N ASN A 10 9.32 -6.86 18.00
CA ASN A 10 10.47 -7.75 17.83
C ASN A 10 10.42 -8.59 16.52
N ARG A 11 9.28 -8.61 15.82
CA ARG A 11 9.07 -9.33 14.55
C ARG A 11 9.12 -8.42 13.31
N GLY A 12 9.26 -7.11 13.49
CA GLY A 12 9.24 -6.15 12.39
C GLY A 12 8.49 -4.85 12.72
N THR A 13 8.41 -3.96 11.73
CA THR A 13 7.74 -2.67 11.86
C THR A 13 6.34 -2.76 11.29
N THR A 14 5.33 -2.38 12.07
CA THR A 14 3.94 -2.30 11.63
C THR A 14 3.49 -0.84 11.47
N PHE A 15 3.03 -0.48 10.27
CA PHE A 15 2.44 0.81 9.93
C PHE A 15 0.91 0.70 10.01
N VAL A 16 0.32 1.24 11.07
CA VAL A 16 -1.13 1.30 11.22
C VAL A 16 -1.65 2.60 10.64
N LEU A 17 -2.42 2.50 9.57
CA LEU A 17 -3.01 3.63 8.86
C LEU A 17 -4.49 3.75 9.23
N SER A 18 -4.92 4.98 9.53
CA SER A 18 -6.33 5.28 9.81
C SER A 18 -6.74 6.55 9.08
N GLY A 19 -7.89 6.53 8.39
CA GLY A 19 -8.42 7.66 7.63
C GLY A 19 -8.31 7.47 6.11
N ARG A 20 -7.81 8.48 5.39
CA ARG A 20 -7.74 8.46 3.91
C ARG A 20 -6.29 8.55 3.42
N LEU A 21 -5.83 7.52 2.74
CA LEU A 21 -4.50 7.46 2.11
C LEU A 21 -4.59 8.04 0.70
N ALA A 22 -4.53 9.36 0.60
CA ALA A 22 -4.62 10.06 -0.67
C ALA A 22 -3.85 11.38 -0.67
N GLY A 23 -3.39 11.79 -1.85
CA GLY A 23 -2.63 13.02 -2.07
C GLY A 23 -1.35 13.07 -1.22
N PRO A 24 -1.13 14.13 -0.41
CA PRO A 24 0.15 14.33 0.30
C PRO A 24 0.47 13.22 1.31
N TRP A 25 -0.56 12.56 1.84
CA TRP A 25 -0.39 11.47 2.82
C TRP A 25 0.26 10.22 2.22
N VAL A 26 0.19 10.05 0.90
CA VAL A 26 0.90 8.98 0.18
C VAL A 26 2.40 9.22 0.24
N GLU A 27 2.84 10.44 -0.04
CA GLU A 27 4.26 10.80 0.02
C GLU A 27 4.80 10.76 1.46
N GLU A 28 3.99 11.13 2.46
CA GLU A 28 4.39 10.97 3.87
C GLU A 28 4.60 9.51 4.26
N LEU A 29 3.71 8.61 3.84
CA LEU A 29 3.87 7.18 4.07
C LEU A 29 5.12 6.63 3.37
N ARG A 30 5.36 7.08 2.14
CA ARG A 30 6.53 6.70 1.34
C ARG A 30 7.83 7.12 2.03
N ASN A 31 7.91 8.36 2.49
CA ASN A 31 9.10 8.85 3.20
C ASN A 31 9.33 8.05 4.48
N CYS A 32 8.28 7.83 5.29
CA CYS A 32 8.39 7.02 6.50
C CYS A 32 8.86 5.59 6.21
N TRP A 33 8.45 5.01 5.09
CA TRP A 33 8.87 3.68 4.67
C TRP A 33 10.33 3.65 4.21
N LEU A 34 10.73 4.58 3.32
CA LEU A 34 12.10 4.68 2.81
C LEU A 34 13.10 4.94 3.96
N GLU A 35 12.80 5.86 4.86
CA GLU A 35 13.64 6.13 6.05
C GLU A 35 13.85 4.88 6.90
N ARG A 36 12.93 3.91 6.85
CA ARG A 36 13.03 2.65 7.58
C ARG A 36 13.78 1.57 6.82
N GLU A 37 13.55 1.46 5.52
CA GLU A 37 14.26 0.52 4.63
C GLU A 37 15.77 0.75 4.67
N PHE A 38 16.21 2.01 4.70
CA PHE A 38 17.63 2.37 4.83
C PHE A 38 18.25 1.99 6.20
N GLY A 39 17.44 1.72 7.22
CA GLY A 39 17.90 1.47 8.59
C GLY A 39 17.85 0.01 9.04
N GLU A 40 16.88 -0.78 8.56
CA GLU A 40 16.66 -2.15 9.02
C GLU A 40 16.08 -3.03 7.90
N SER A 41 16.70 -4.19 7.63
CA SER A 41 16.21 -5.22 6.69
C SER A 41 15.04 -6.05 7.29
N ALA A 42 14.25 -5.44 8.17
CA ALA A 42 13.17 -6.11 8.87
C ALA A 42 11.87 -6.06 8.07
N PRO A 43 11.05 -7.12 8.09
CA PRO A 43 9.79 -7.14 7.35
C PRO A 43 8.85 -6.02 7.82
N CYS A 44 8.34 -5.26 6.85
CA CYS A 44 7.36 -4.20 7.08
C CYS A 44 5.95 -4.79 7.02
N HIS A 45 5.08 -4.42 7.95
CA HIS A 45 3.67 -4.77 7.95
C HIS A 45 2.84 -3.49 7.81
N VAL A 46 1.86 -3.46 6.93
CA VAL A 46 0.97 -2.31 6.74
C VAL A 46 -0.45 -2.72 7.12
N ASP A 47 -1.02 -2.06 8.11
CA ASP A 47 -2.38 -2.29 8.57
C ASP A 47 -3.30 -1.17 8.05
N LEU A 48 -4.23 -1.57 7.19
CA LEU A 48 -5.18 -0.72 6.50
C LEU A 48 -6.61 -0.88 7.03
N ARG A 49 -6.79 -1.51 8.20
CA ARG A 49 -8.14 -1.84 8.70
C ARG A 49 -9.03 -0.63 8.93
N GLU A 50 -8.43 0.48 9.36
CA GLU A 50 -9.10 1.75 9.63
C GLU A 50 -9.00 2.73 8.44
N VAL A 51 -8.54 2.26 7.28
CA VAL A 51 -8.47 3.07 6.06
C VAL A 51 -9.80 3.00 5.32
N THR A 52 -10.33 4.18 5.03
CA THR A 52 -11.64 4.37 4.40
C THR A 52 -11.55 4.72 2.92
N PHE A 53 -10.40 5.20 2.46
CA PHE A 53 -10.18 5.60 1.08
C PHE A 53 -8.70 5.53 0.72
N ILE A 54 -8.41 5.08 -0.50
CA ILE A 54 -7.07 5.00 -1.08
C ILE A 54 -7.15 5.50 -2.52
N ASP A 55 -6.25 6.40 -2.93
CA ASP A 55 -6.16 6.83 -4.32
C ASP A 55 -5.20 5.95 -5.15
N GLU A 56 -5.03 6.28 -6.43
CA GLU A 56 -4.16 5.53 -7.34
C GLU A 56 -2.69 5.55 -6.88
N ALA A 57 -2.22 6.69 -6.39
CA ALA A 57 -0.86 6.84 -5.88
C ALA A 57 -0.64 5.98 -4.63
N GLY A 58 -1.57 5.99 -3.68
CA GLY A 58 -1.55 5.15 -2.49
C GLY A 58 -1.59 3.67 -2.84
N THR A 59 -2.36 3.28 -3.85
CA THR A 59 -2.41 1.89 -4.34
C THR A 59 -1.06 1.46 -4.91
N THR A 60 -0.41 2.31 -5.70
CA THR A 60 0.90 2.05 -6.30
C THR A 60 1.99 1.91 -5.24
N LEU A 61 1.98 2.79 -4.22
CA LEU A 61 2.91 2.71 -3.10
C LEU A 61 2.74 1.39 -2.33
N LEU A 62 1.51 1.01 -2.03
CA LEU A 62 1.21 -0.26 -1.37
C LEU A 62 1.67 -1.46 -2.22
N SER A 63 1.52 -1.42 -3.55
CA SER A 63 2.07 -2.47 -4.44
C SER A 63 3.58 -2.61 -4.29
N GLN A 64 4.29 -1.48 -4.21
CA GLN A 64 5.73 -1.48 -4.11
C GLN A 64 6.18 -2.08 -2.78
N MET A 65 5.58 -1.62 -1.67
CA MET A 65 5.83 -2.18 -0.35
C MET A 65 5.59 -3.69 -0.29
N TYR A 66 4.53 -4.18 -0.95
CA TYR A 66 4.24 -5.61 -1.02
C TYR A 66 5.29 -6.40 -1.82
N ARG A 67 5.73 -5.87 -2.98
CA ARG A 67 6.76 -6.50 -3.81
C ARG A 67 8.12 -6.60 -3.12
N GLU A 68 8.43 -5.64 -2.25
CA GLU A 68 9.68 -5.63 -1.49
C GLU A 68 9.63 -6.53 -0.24
N GLY A 69 8.58 -7.35 -0.09
CA GLY A 69 8.44 -8.32 1.00
C GLY A 69 7.63 -7.79 2.19
N GLY A 70 7.00 -6.62 2.05
CA GLY A 70 6.06 -6.09 3.02
C GLY A 70 4.76 -6.90 3.04
N SER A 71 4.23 -7.16 4.23
CA SER A 71 2.90 -7.76 4.38
C SER A 71 1.85 -6.68 4.55
N ILE A 72 0.74 -6.81 3.85
CA ILE A 72 -0.36 -5.84 3.93
C ILE A 72 -1.57 -6.55 4.55
N GLN A 73 -1.98 -6.08 5.72
CA GLN A 73 -3.18 -6.51 6.39
C GLN A 73 -4.28 -5.48 6.17
N ALA A 74 -5.42 -5.93 5.66
CA ALA A 74 -6.54 -5.06 5.42
C ALA A 74 -7.86 -5.75 5.69
N SER A 75 -8.82 -4.99 6.21
CA SER A 75 -10.19 -5.47 6.41
C SER A 75 -11.13 -4.76 5.45
N GLY A 76 -11.61 -5.47 4.44
CA GLY A 76 -12.63 -4.98 3.52
C GLY A 76 -12.38 -5.35 2.05
N CYS A 77 -13.46 -5.33 1.25
CA CYS A 77 -13.43 -5.65 -0.18
C CYS A 77 -12.53 -4.70 -0.99
N LEU A 78 -12.40 -3.45 -0.54
CA LEU A 78 -11.62 -2.40 -1.21
C LEU A 78 -10.14 -2.79 -1.33
N THR A 79 -9.56 -3.33 -0.26
CA THR A 79 -8.13 -3.68 -0.25
C THR A 79 -7.86 -5.06 -0.84
N ARG A 80 -8.85 -5.97 -0.79
CA ARG A 80 -8.76 -7.24 -1.51
C ARG A 80 -8.72 -7.03 -3.03
N ALA A 81 -9.37 -5.97 -3.53
CA ALA A 81 -9.26 -5.56 -4.93
C ALA A 81 -7.86 -5.02 -5.26
N ILE A 82 -7.25 -4.27 -4.35
CA ILE A 82 -5.87 -3.78 -4.50
C ILE A 82 -4.88 -4.96 -4.58
N VAL A 83 -5.01 -5.95 -3.69
CA VAL A 83 -4.18 -7.18 -3.73
C VAL A 83 -4.41 -7.99 -5.02
N GLN A 84 -5.66 -8.09 -5.50
CA GLN A 84 -5.97 -8.73 -6.79
C GLN A 84 -5.45 -7.93 -8.00
N ASN A 85 -5.30 -6.61 -7.87
CA ASN A 85 -4.70 -5.79 -8.91
C ASN A 85 -3.18 -5.99 -9.00
N PHE A 86 -2.51 -6.34 -7.89
CA PHE A 86 -1.07 -6.65 -7.90
C PHE A 86 -0.74 -7.89 -8.75
N SER A 87 -1.63 -8.88 -8.80
CA SER A 87 -1.46 -10.06 -9.66
C SER A 87 -1.73 -9.79 -11.15
N SER A 88 -2.29 -8.61 -11.50
CA SER A 88 -2.81 -8.33 -12.85
C SER A 88 -1.94 -7.38 -13.67
N THR A 89 -0.86 -6.84 -13.11
CA THR A 89 0.11 -5.98 -13.84
C THR A 89 1.04 -6.79 -14.73
N SER A 90 0.46 -7.53 -15.68
CA SER A 90 1.14 -7.98 -16.89
C SER A 90 0.23 -8.03 -18.13
N ALA A 91 -1.08 -7.76 -18.01
CA ALA A 91 -1.97 -7.86 -19.18
C ALA A 91 -3.23 -6.98 -19.09
N GLN A 92 -3.09 -5.67 -19.20
CA GLN A 92 -4.20 -4.86 -19.75
C GLN A 92 -3.64 -3.79 -20.69
N ARG A 93 -3.06 -4.26 -21.81
CA ARG A 93 -3.08 -3.46 -23.04
C ARG A 93 -4.54 -3.38 -23.46
N HIS A 94 -5.19 -2.26 -23.17
CA HIS A 94 -6.48 -1.93 -23.74
C HIS A 94 -6.25 -1.70 -25.25
N GLY A 95 -6.42 -2.77 -26.03
CA GLY A 95 -6.34 -2.76 -27.48
C GLY A 95 -7.49 -3.60 -28.05
N GLY A 96 -8.23 -3.01 -28.98
CA GLY A 96 -9.37 -3.61 -29.69
C GLY A 96 -10.62 -2.74 -29.55
N ALA A 97 -10.72 -1.58 -30.22
CA ALA A 97 -11.01 -1.46 -31.65
C ALA A 97 -12.21 -2.33 -32.07
N GLY A 98 -13.41 -1.76 -31.98
CA GLY A 98 -14.65 -2.33 -32.49
C GLY A 98 -15.50 -1.24 -33.13
N CYS A 99 -15.07 -0.76 -34.30
CA CYS A 99 -15.88 0.06 -35.20
C CYS A 99 -15.47 -0.23 -36.66
N ARG A 100 -16.00 -1.30 -37.26
CA ARG A 100 -16.50 -1.36 -38.64
C ARG A 100 -17.09 -2.72 -38.95
#